data_AF-A0A354NZ31-F1
#
_entry.id   AF-A0A354NZ31-F1
#
_cell.length_a   1.000
_cell.length_b   1.000
_cell.length_c   1.000
_cell.angle_alpha   90.00
_cell.angle_beta   90.00
_cell.angle_gamma   90.00
#
_symmetry.space_group_name_H-M   'P 1'
#
loop_
_entity.id
_entity.type
_entity.pdbx_description
1 polymer ?
#
loop_
_entity_poly.entity_id
_entity_poly.type
_entity_poly.pdbx_seq_one_letter_code
_entity_poly.pdbx_strand_id
1 'polypeptide(L)'
;MAAEAPTANGKVWATMALIALGAVPAGALRLSGAHIDPIVGAMIYGGGIVCGAFLLSWAAEVAEMDISGSLAIALLALIAVLPEYTIEAVLAWDAGASYNPATQVITDEMARAAANVTGANRLLIGLGWSAVILIYWLKRREKLDLRGEMNLEISMLIIATAIMGLIVVFQQVSIILAVVLIGVYLAYLWISSTGESEEPELIGVALVIGSLPVARRRATVVLMFLYAAAVILLAAEPFVHGLVETGAEFGID
;
A
#
# COMPACT_ATOMS: atom_id res chain seq x y z
N MET A 1 7.23 -26.13 -29.20
CA MET A 1 6.92 -26.83 -27.94
C MET A 1 5.85 -25.97 -27.25
N ALA A 2 4.58 -26.38 -27.28
CA ALA A 2 3.53 -25.61 -26.63
C ALA A 2 3.71 -25.76 -25.12
N ALA A 3 3.94 -24.65 -24.41
CA ALA A 3 3.96 -24.64 -22.95
C ALA A 3 2.62 -25.20 -22.45
N GLU A 4 2.66 -26.23 -21.60
CA GLU A 4 1.46 -26.73 -20.93
C GLU A 4 0.80 -25.57 -20.21
N ALA A 5 -0.48 -25.31 -20.52
CA ALA A 5 -1.26 -24.31 -19.79
C ALA A 5 -1.23 -24.70 -18.31
N PRO A 6 -0.81 -23.79 -17.40
CA PRO A 6 -0.74 -24.11 -15.97
C PRO A 6 -2.12 -24.58 -15.53
N THR A 7 -2.20 -25.83 -15.07
CA THR A 7 -3.47 -26.38 -14.61
C THR A 7 -3.95 -25.50 -13.46
N ALA A 8 -5.08 -24.82 -13.70
CA ALA A 8 -5.72 -23.98 -12.71
C ALA A 8 -6.08 -24.85 -11.50
N ASN A 9 -5.18 -24.89 -10.52
CA ASN A 9 -5.33 -25.70 -9.33
C ASN A 9 -6.53 -25.13 -8.58
N GLY A 10 -7.61 -25.91 -8.37
CA GLY A 10 -8.85 -25.42 -7.74
C GLY A 10 -8.61 -24.72 -6.39
N LYS A 11 -7.49 -25.03 -5.74
CA LYS A 11 -6.98 -24.34 -4.55
C LYS A 11 -6.72 -22.84 -4.77
N VAL A 12 -6.15 -22.44 -5.91
CA VAL A 12 -5.82 -21.04 -6.21
C VAL A 12 -7.08 -20.20 -6.35
N TRP A 13 -8.08 -20.71 -7.09
CA TRP A 13 -9.39 -20.04 -7.20
C TRP A 13 -10.12 -19.98 -5.86
N ALA A 14 -10.03 -21.04 -5.06
CA ALA A 14 -10.59 -21.04 -3.71
C ALA A 14 -9.92 -20.00 -2.80
N THR A 15 -8.60 -19.84 -2.87
CA THR A 15 -7.87 -18.79 -2.14
C THR A 15 -8.32 -17.40 -2.58
N MET A 16 -8.40 -17.14 -3.89
CA MET A 16 -8.86 -15.84 -4.39
C MET A 16 -10.30 -15.54 -3.96
N ALA A 17 -11.20 -16.53 -4.05
CA ALA A 17 -12.59 -16.40 -3.60
C ALA A 17 -12.68 -16.15 -2.09
N LEU A 18 -11.87 -16.85 -1.28
CA LEU A 18 -11.82 -16.65 0.16
C LEU A 18 -11.40 -15.22 0.52
N ILE A 19 -10.34 -14.70 -0.11
CA ILE A 19 -9.89 -13.32 0.11
C ILE A 19 -10.95 -12.31 -0.35
N ALA A 20 -11.54 -12.52 -1.53
CA ALA A 20 -12.61 -11.66 -2.01
C ALA A 20 -13.82 -11.64 -1.06
N LEU A 21 -14.24 -12.80 -0.58
CA LEU A 21 -15.33 -12.93 0.39
C LEU A 21 -14.96 -12.36 1.77
N GLY A 22 -13.70 -12.47 2.18
CA GLY A 22 -13.19 -11.90 3.42
C GLY A 22 -13.27 -10.37 3.48
N ALA A 23 -13.29 -9.71 2.32
CA ALA A 23 -13.49 -8.26 2.20
C ALA A 23 -14.97 -7.82 2.31
N VAL A 24 -15.93 -8.73 2.07
CA VAL A 24 -17.37 -8.40 2.02
C VAL A 24 -17.89 -7.82 3.35
N PRO A 25 -17.54 -8.34 4.53
CA PRO A 25 -18.04 -7.81 5.80
C PRO A 25 -17.75 -6.33 6.00
N ALA A 26 -16.57 -5.84 5.58
CA ALA A 26 -16.22 -4.43 5.70
C ALA A 26 -17.13 -3.53 4.86
N GLY A 27 -17.34 -3.89 3.59
CA GLY A 27 -18.24 -3.15 2.70
C GLY A 27 -19.71 -3.23 3.16
N ALA A 28 -20.17 -4.42 3.55
CA ALA A 28 -21.54 -4.63 4.04
C ALA A 28 -21.82 -3.82 5.31
N LEU A 29 -20.88 -3.81 6.26
CA LEU A 29 -21.00 -3.03 7.49
C LEU A 29 -21.09 -1.54 7.19
N ARG A 30 -20.17 -1.00 6.36
CA ARG A 30 -20.18 0.41 5.97
C ARG A 30 -21.50 0.81 5.28
N LEU A 31 -21.97 0.01 4.33
CA LEU A 31 -23.19 0.30 3.57
C LEU A 31 -24.47 0.15 4.40
N SER A 32 -24.46 -0.69 5.43
CA SER A 32 -25.59 -0.86 6.34
C SER A 32 -25.79 0.34 7.29
N GLY A 33 -24.74 1.15 7.50
CA GLY A 33 -24.74 2.21 8.51
C GLY A 33 -24.83 1.69 9.96
N ALA A 34 -24.67 0.39 10.18
CA ALA A 34 -24.68 -0.19 11.51
C ALA A 34 -23.44 0.26 12.28
N HIS A 35 -23.67 0.72 13.51
CA HIS A 35 -22.60 1.07 14.44
C HIS A 35 -22.36 -0.15 15.32
N ILE A 36 -21.10 -0.58 15.37
CA ILE A 36 -20.66 -1.69 16.19
C ILE A 36 -19.53 -1.21 17.11
N ASP A 37 -19.21 -2.04 18.09
CA ASP A 37 -18.08 -1.84 18.98
C ASP A 37 -16.79 -1.45 18.21
N PRO A 38 -16.04 -0.42 18.65
CA PRO A 38 -14.88 0.10 17.92
C PRO A 38 -13.81 -0.95 17.63
N ILE A 39 -13.57 -1.87 18.58
CA ILE A 39 -12.56 -2.93 18.43
C ILE A 39 -12.99 -3.91 17.33
N VAL A 40 -14.25 -4.35 17.38
CA VAL A 40 -14.81 -5.26 16.37
C VAL A 40 -14.86 -4.56 15.00
N GLY A 41 -15.23 -3.28 14.98
CA GLY A 41 -15.18 -2.41 13.80
C GLY A 41 -13.79 -2.37 13.17
N ALA A 42 -12.77 -2.00 13.96
CA ALA A 42 -11.39 -1.92 13.50
C ALA A 42 -10.90 -3.26 12.92
N MET A 43 -11.25 -4.39 13.55
CA MET A 43 -10.90 -5.73 13.05
C MET A 43 -11.57 -6.06 11.73
N ILE A 44 -12.86 -5.74 11.56
CA ILE A 44 -13.62 -6.00 10.33
C ILE A 44 -13.11 -5.12 9.19
N TYR A 45 -13.00 -3.82 9.42
CA TYR A 45 -12.54 -2.88 8.39
C TYR A 45 -11.07 -3.12 8.04
N GLY A 46 -10.20 -3.32 9.03
CA GLY A 46 -8.78 -3.66 8.81
C GLY A 46 -8.61 -4.98 8.06
N GLY A 47 -9.38 -6.01 8.42
CA GLY A 47 -9.42 -7.27 7.67
C GLY A 47 -9.86 -7.08 6.22
N GLY A 48 -10.84 -6.21 5.98
CA GLY A 48 -11.27 -5.82 4.64
C GLY A 48 -10.18 -5.12 3.83
N ILE A 49 -9.47 -4.18 4.45
CA ILE A 49 -8.31 -3.47 3.84
C ILE A 49 -7.22 -4.47 3.46
N VAL A 50 -6.86 -5.39 4.37
CA VAL A 50 -5.86 -6.45 4.10
C VAL A 50 -6.29 -7.34 2.93
N CYS A 51 -7.56 -7.77 2.90
CA CYS A 51 -8.08 -8.56 1.79
C CYS A 51 -8.04 -7.78 0.47
N GLY A 52 -8.41 -6.49 0.50
CA GLY A 52 -8.30 -5.58 -0.64
C GLY A 52 -6.85 -5.45 -1.13
N ALA A 53 -5.90 -5.28 -0.22
CA ALA A 53 -4.47 -5.17 -0.54
C ALA A 53 -3.93 -6.41 -1.26
N PHE A 54 -4.31 -7.63 -0.82
CA PHE A 54 -3.95 -8.87 -1.53
C PHE A 54 -4.50 -8.92 -2.95
N LEU A 55 -5.78 -8.59 -3.15
CA LEU A 55 -6.39 -8.57 -4.48
C LEU A 55 -5.73 -7.53 -5.38
N LEU A 56 -5.43 -6.35 -4.83
CA LEU A 56 -4.79 -5.26 -5.53
C LEU A 56 -3.34 -5.63 -5.92
N SER A 57 -2.60 -6.34 -5.06
CA SER A 57 -1.26 -6.85 -5.38
C SER A 57 -1.29 -7.90 -6.49
N TRP A 58 -2.24 -8.85 -6.48
CA TRP A 58 -2.36 -9.82 -7.58
C TRP A 58 -2.83 -9.17 -8.89
N ALA A 59 -3.75 -8.20 -8.82
CA ALA A 59 -4.15 -7.44 -9.99
C ALA A 59 -2.97 -6.66 -10.58
N ALA A 60 -2.12 -6.12 -9.71
CA ALA A 60 -0.92 -5.39 -10.09
C ALA A 60 0.10 -6.26 -10.83
N GLU A 61 0.48 -7.41 -10.27
CA GLU A 61 1.39 -8.37 -10.92
C GLU A 61 0.90 -8.78 -12.31
N VAL A 62 -0.40 -9.04 -12.46
CA VAL A 62 -0.96 -9.42 -13.77
C VAL A 62 -1.00 -8.25 -14.75
N ALA A 63 -1.29 -7.04 -14.26
CA ALA A 63 -1.35 -5.83 -15.09
C ALA A 63 0.01 -5.48 -15.71
N GLU A 64 1.12 -5.88 -15.07
CA GLU A 64 2.47 -5.69 -15.58
C GLU A 64 2.68 -6.29 -16.98
N MET A 65 2.03 -7.41 -17.28
CA MET A 65 2.08 -8.02 -18.62
C MET A 65 1.41 -7.19 -19.72
N ASP A 66 0.53 -6.25 -19.36
CA ASP A 66 -0.30 -5.49 -20.30
C ASP A 66 0.14 -4.03 -20.45
N ILE A 67 1.14 -3.57 -19.70
CA ILE A 67 1.63 -2.18 -19.64
C ILE A 67 3.11 -2.15 -20.03
N SER A 68 3.57 -1.09 -20.72
CA SER A 68 4.99 -0.90 -21.02
C SER A 68 5.79 -0.86 -19.71
N GLY A 69 6.79 -1.73 -19.56
CA GLY A 69 7.32 -2.13 -18.25
C GLY A 69 7.79 -0.99 -17.34
N SER A 70 8.33 0.07 -17.93
CA SER A 70 8.71 1.27 -17.21
C SER A 70 7.57 2.04 -16.52
N LEU A 71 6.42 2.13 -17.18
CA LEU A 71 5.19 2.72 -16.62
C LEU A 71 4.52 1.73 -15.64
N ALA A 72 4.67 0.43 -15.90
CA ALA A 72 4.13 -0.62 -15.05
C ALA A 72 4.76 -0.55 -13.66
N ILE A 73 6.09 -0.61 -13.54
CA ILE A 73 6.77 -0.59 -12.24
C ILE A 73 6.36 0.63 -11.40
N ALA A 74 6.36 1.82 -11.99
CA ALA A 74 6.00 3.06 -11.31
C ALA A 74 4.54 3.08 -10.81
N LEU A 75 3.58 2.73 -11.67
CA LEU A 75 2.17 2.73 -11.30
C LEU A 75 1.83 1.60 -10.32
N LEU A 76 2.42 0.42 -10.52
CA LEU A 76 2.17 -0.75 -9.70
C LEU A 76 2.76 -0.59 -8.31
N ALA A 77 3.93 0.05 -8.18
CA ALA A 77 4.49 0.42 -6.89
C ALA A 77 3.55 1.36 -6.12
N LEU A 78 3.01 2.40 -6.77
CA LEU A 78 2.07 3.33 -6.14
C LEU A 78 0.76 2.62 -5.74
N ILE A 79 0.25 1.76 -6.61
CA ILE A 79 -0.98 1.01 -6.37
C ILE A 79 -0.78 0.03 -5.19
N ALA A 80 0.36 -0.66 -5.09
CA ALA A 80 0.65 -1.63 -4.03
C ALA A 80 0.58 -1.03 -2.61
N VAL A 81 0.88 0.26 -2.46
CA VAL A 81 0.81 0.98 -1.18
C VAL A 81 -0.46 1.84 -1.05
N LEU A 82 -1.44 1.69 -1.95
CA LEU A 82 -2.70 2.43 -1.90
C LEU A 82 -3.46 2.31 -0.57
N PRO A 83 -3.51 1.15 0.12
CA PRO A 83 -4.10 1.08 1.46
C PRO A 83 -3.51 2.10 2.43
N GLU A 84 -2.19 2.25 2.41
CA GLU A 84 -1.47 3.20 3.28
C GLU A 84 -1.85 4.63 2.90
N TYR A 85 -1.76 4.99 1.62
CA TYR A 85 -2.14 6.33 1.14
C TYR A 85 -3.60 6.69 1.45
N THR A 86 -4.50 5.69 1.46
CA THR A 86 -5.89 5.93 1.80
C THR A 86 -6.06 6.26 3.29
N ILE A 87 -5.35 5.54 4.16
CA ILE A 87 -5.32 5.81 5.61
C ILE A 87 -4.69 7.18 5.89
N GLU A 88 -3.54 7.46 5.25
CA GLU A 88 -2.86 8.75 5.35
C GLU A 88 -3.75 9.90 4.88
N ALA A 89 -4.53 9.72 3.81
CA ALA A 89 -5.46 10.72 3.30
C ALA A 89 -6.57 11.05 4.30
N VAL A 90 -7.13 10.04 4.99
CA VAL A 90 -8.11 10.26 6.06
C VAL A 90 -7.48 11.06 7.19
N LEU A 91 -6.31 10.63 7.69
CA LEU A 91 -5.62 11.33 8.77
C LEU A 91 -5.23 12.76 8.40
N ALA A 92 -4.77 12.99 7.17
CA ALA A 92 -4.44 14.32 6.67
C ALA A 92 -5.69 15.22 6.52
N TRP A 93 -6.82 14.64 6.12
CA TRP A 93 -8.10 15.34 6.06
C TRP A 93 -8.56 15.77 7.46
N ASP A 94 -8.54 14.86 8.43
CA ASP A 94 -8.91 15.13 9.82
C ASP A 94 -7.97 16.18 10.45
N ALA A 95 -6.66 16.07 10.19
CA ALA A 95 -5.69 17.07 10.59
C ALA A 95 -6.01 18.47 10.03
N GLY A 96 -6.32 18.56 8.73
CA GLY A 96 -6.70 19.80 8.09
C GLY A 96 -8.00 20.39 8.63
N ALA A 97 -9.01 19.56 8.90
CA ALA A 97 -10.29 19.96 9.47
C ALA A 97 -10.17 20.47 10.91
N SER A 98 -9.21 19.95 11.67
CA SER A 98 -8.94 20.37 13.06
C SER A 98 -8.19 21.71 13.17
N TYR A 99 -7.53 22.16 12.09
CA TYR A 99 -6.66 23.33 12.13
C TYR A 99 -7.42 24.66 12.21
N ASN A 100 -7.08 25.50 13.18
CA ASN A 100 -7.59 26.86 13.31
C ASN A 100 -6.47 27.90 13.09
N PRO A 101 -6.51 28.68 11.98
CA PRO A 101 -5.49 29.69 11.69
C PRO A 101 -5.36 30.80 12.75
N ALA A 102 -6.42 31.07 13.52
CA ALA A 102 -6.42 32.12 14.54
C ALA A 102 -5.68 31.70 15.82
N THR A 103 -5.71 30.42 16.17
CA THR A 103 -5.06 29.91 17.39
C THR A 103 -3.69 29.30 17.12
N GLN A 104 -3.47 28.77 15.91
CA GLN A 104 -2.24 28.09 15.49
C GLN A 104 -1.80 26.95 16.44
N VAL A 105 -2.75 26.36 17.15
CA VAL A 105 -2.51 25.24 18.07
C VAL A 105 -2.35 23.95 17.26
N ILE A 106 -1.36 23.15 17.63
CA ILE A 106 -1.18 21.78 17.11
C ILE A 106 -2.19 20.88 17.81
N THR A 107 -3.02 20.18 17.04
CA THR A 107 -4.03 19.25 17.52
C THR A 107 -3.52 17.81 17.51
N ASP A 108 -4.24 16.92 18.19
CA ASP A 108 -3.92 15.48 18.20
C ASP A 108 -4.08 14.89 16.79
N GLU A 109 -5.05 15.34 16.00
CA GLU A 109 -5.25 14.90 14.61
C GLU A 109 -4.04 15.25 13.74
N MET A 110 -3.49 16.47 13.89
CA MET A 110 -2.26 16.89 13.21
C MET A 110 -1.07 16.02 13.64
N ALA A 111 -0.97 15.68 14.92
CA ALA A 111 0.08 14.81 15.44
C ALA A 111 -0.05 13.38 14.91
N ARG A 112 -1.27 12.82 14.85
CA ARG A 112 -1.55 11.47 14.32
C ARG A 112 -1.17 11.34 12.85
N ALA A 113 -1.45 12.35 12.02
CA ALA A 113 -1.04 12.35 10.62
C ALA A 113 0.50 12.25 10.48
N ALA A 114 1.25 13.04 11.24
CA ALA A 114 2.71 12.98 11.24
C ALA A 114 3.25 11.65 11.84
N ALA A 115 2.62 11.15 12.90
CA ALA A 115 2.99 9.91 13.57
C ALA A 115 2.77 8.69 12.66
N ASN A 116 1.67 8.65 11.90
CA ASN A 116 1.38 7.56 10.98
C ASN A 116 2.42 7.48 9.86
N VAL A 117 2.68 8.57 9.12
CA VAL A 117 3.68 8.58 8.03
C VAL A 117 5.08 8.19 8.54
N THR A 118 5.50 8.73 9.68
CA THR A 118 6.82 8.41 10.25
C THR A 118 6.88 6.99 10.82
N GLY A 119 5.78 6.52 11.42
CA GLY A 119 5.62 5.18 11.96
C GLY A 119 5.68 4.12 10.86
N ALA A 120 4.94 4.30 9.76
CA ALA A 120 4.92 3.40 8.62
C ALA A 120 6.32 3.23 8.00
N ASN A 121 7.04 4.32 7.76
CA ASN A 121 8.41 4.28 7.23
C ASN A 121 9.39 3.55 8.17
N ARG A 122 9.30 3.80 9.49
CA ARG A 122 10.12 3.10 10.49
C ARG A 122 9.77 1.63 10.60
N LEU A 123 8.49 1.28 10.52
CA LEU A 123 8.02 -0.10 10.56
C LEU A 123 8.48 -0.87 9.32
N LEU A 124 8.41 -0.27 8.13
CA LEU A 124 8.86 -0.85 6.88
C LEU A 124 10.34 -1.24 6.93
N ILE A 125 11.23 -0.31 7.34
CA ILE A 125 12.67 -0.57 7.39
C ILE A 125 13.03 -1.42 8.61
N GLY A 126 12.54 -1.03 9.78
CA GLY A 126 12.91 -1.60 11.08
C GLY A 126 12.40 -3.02 11.29
N LEU A 127 11.17 -3.33 10.82
CA LEU A 127 10.57 -4.66 10.93
C LEU A 127 10.36 -5.33 9.58
N GLY A 128 9.85 -4.64 8.56
CA GLY A 128 9.56 -5.24 7.25
C GLY A 128 10.82 -5.81 6.59
N TRP A 129 11.78 -4.94 6.27
CA TRP A 129 13.02 -5.33 5.58
C TRP A 129 13.87 -6.27 6.43
N SER A 130 14.01 -5.98 7.73
CA SER A 130 14.78 -6.80 8.65
C SER A 130 14.22 -8.23 8.77
N ALA A 131 12.88 -8.38 8.82
CA ALA A 131 12.24 -9.69 8.86
C ALA A 131 12.44 -10.47 7.56
N VAL A 132 12.30 -9.84 6.40
CA VAL A 132 12.53 -10.49 5.09
C VAL A 132 13.98 -10.98 4.97
N ILE A 133 14.96 -10.15 5.35
CA ILE A 133 16.39 -10.51 5.36
C ILE A 133 16.64 -11.65 6.35
N LEU A 134 16.05 -11.61 7.53
CA LEU A 134 16.17 -12.67 8.53
C LEU A 134 15.62 -14.00 8.01
N ILE A 135 14.42 -13.99 7.41
CA ILE A 135 13.80 -15.19 6.82
C ILE A 135 14.67 -15.75 5.70
N TYR A 136 15.18 -14.88 4.82
CA TYR A 136 16.11 -15.27 3.76
C TYR A 136 17.34 -15.98 4.35
N TRP A 137 17.99 -15.36 5.33
CA TRP A 137 19.16 -15.92 5.99
C TRP A 137 18.84 -17.24 6.71
N LEU A 138 17.71 -17.35 7.39
CA LEU A 138 17.30 -18.60 8.05
C LEU A 138 17.11 -19.75 7.06
N LYS A 139 16.57 -19.45 5.87
CA LYS A 139 16.28 -20.45 4.82
C LYS A 139 17.50 -20.81 3.97
N ARG A 140 18.35 -19.84 3.62
CA ARG A 140 19.49 -20.02 2.71
C ARG A 140 20.83 -20.14 3.43
N ARG A 141 20.95 -19.60 4.64
CA ARG A 141 22.20 -19.49 5.43
C ARG A 141 23.32 -18.74 4.69
N GLU A 142 22.93 -17.86 3.79
CA GLU A 142 23.82 -17.06 2.95
C GLU A 142 23.65 -15.57 3.24
N LYS A 143 24.68 -14.78 2.90
CA LYS A 143 24.59 -13.32 2.94
C LYS A 143 23.80 -12.85 1.71
N LEU A 144 22.85 -11.94 1.91
CA LEU A 144 22.18 -11.26 0.82
C LEU A 144 23.12 -10.17 0.28
N ASP A 145 23.58 -10.32 -0.96
CA ASP A 145 24.40 -9.31 -1.64
C ASP A 145 23.53 -8.55 -2.64
N LEU A 146 23.36 -7.25 -2.40
CA LEU A 146 22.58 -6.32 -3.23
C LEU A 146 23.47 -5.23 -3.85
N ARG A 147 24.80 -5.44 -3.86
CA ARG A 147 25.74 -4.44 -4.36
C ARG A 147 25.53 -4.20 -5.85
N GLY A 148 25.31 -2.94 -6.22
CA GLY A 148 25.15 -2.53 -7.61
C GLY A 148 23.71 -2.60 -8.14
N GLU A 149 22.80 -3.28 -7.43
CA GLU A 149 21.41 -3.50 -7.89
C GLU A 149 20.48 -2.33 -7.58
N MET A 150 20.79 -1.52 -6.55
CA MET A 150 19.87 -0.53 -5.97
C MET A 150 20.44 0.89 -5.92
N ASN A 151 21.37 1.22 -6.83
CA ASN A 151 22.12 2.48 -6.79
C ASN A 151 21.20 3.71 -6.96
N LEU A 152 20.18 3.62 -7.80
CA LEU A 152 19.24 4.72 -8.05
C LEU A 152 18.37 4.97 -6.80
N GLU A 153 17.78 3.90 -6.26
CA GLU A 153 16.92 3.92 -5.07
C GLU A 153 17.69 4.48 -3.87
N ILE A 154 18.91 4.00 -3.63
CA ILE A 154 19.75 4.50 -2.53
C ILE A 154 20.07 5.98 -2.72
N SER A 155 20.43 6.41 -3.94
CA SER A 155 20.73 7.82 -4.22
C SER A 155 19.51 8.71 -3.98
N MET A 156 18.33 8.29 -4.43
CA MET A 156 17.07 9.01 -4.23
C MET A 156 16.66 9.04 -2.76
N LEU A 157 16.84 7.94 -2.01
CA LEU A 157 16.59 7.88 -0.58
C LEU A 157 17.52 8.84 0.19
N ILE A 158 18.79 8.95 -0.17
CA ILE A 158 19.73 9.91 0.44
C ILE A 158 19.26 11.34 0.17
N ILE A 159 18.89 11.67 -1.07
CA ILE A 159 18.38 13.00 -1.45
C ILE A 159 17.11 13.33 -0.66
N ALA A 160 16.13 12.42 -0.67
CA ALA A 160 14.88 12.58 0.05
C ALA A 160 15.11 12.75 1.56
N THR A 161 15.99 11.96 2.16
CA THR A 161 16.37 12.06 3.58
C THR A 161 16.99 13.41 3.92
N ALA A 162 17.90 13.91 3.06
CA ALA A 162 18.51 15.23 3.24
C ALA A 162 17.45 16.35 3.19
N ILE A 163 16.51 16.28 2.24
CA ILE A 163 15.39 17.22 2.13
C ILE A 163 14.47 17.12 3.34
N MET A 164 14.15 15.92 3.81
CA MET A 164 13.34 15.71 5.01
C MET A 164 13.99 16.28 6.28
N GLY A 165 15.32 16.43 6.31
CA GLY A 165 16.02 17.17 7.35
C GLY A 165 15.50 18.61 7.53
N LEU A 166 14.97 19.23 6.47
CA LEU A 166 14.34 20.54 6.55
C LEU A 166 13.05 20.53 7.37
N ILE A 167 12.31 19.41 7.41
CA ILE A 167 11.12 19.27 8.27
C ILE A 167 11.53 19.38 9.74
N VAL A 168 12.65 18.75 10.12
CA VAL A 168 13.19 18.82 11.49
C VAL A 168 13.67 20.24 11.83
N VAL A 169 14.31 20.93 10.88
CA VAL A 169 14.80 22.30 11.11
C VAL A 169 13.64 23.30 11.23
N PHE A 170 12.66 23.22 10.33
CA PHE A 170 11.56 24.18 10.27
C PHE A 170 10.35 23.80 11.12
N GLN A 171 10.29 22.58 11.65
CA GLN A 171 9.19 22.04 12.44
C GLN A 171 7.82 22.12 11.73
N GLN A 172 7.82 22.11 10.39
CA GLN A 172 6.63 22.18 9.56
C GLN A 172 6.89 21.58 8.18
N VAL A 173 5.82 21.11 7.53
CA VAL A 173 5.83 20.73 6.12
C VAL A 173 5.15 21.83 5.32
N SER A 174 5.93 22.70 4.69
CA SER A 174 5.38 23.76 3.83
C SER A 174 4.89 23.19 2.50
N ILE A 175 3.97 23.89 1.83
CA ILE A 175 3.51 23.51 0.48
C ILE A 175 4.68 23.42 -0.50
N ILE A 176 5.65 24.34 -0.39
CA ILE A 176 6.85 24.32 -1.23
C ILE A 176 7.64 23.02 -1.00
N LEU A 177 7.84 22.64 0.26
CA LEU A 177 8.54 21.40 0.60
C LEU A 177 7.77 20.17 0.10
N ALA A 178 6.45 20.15 0.23
CA ALA A 178 5.60 19.08 -0.30
C ALA A 178 5.74 18.95 -1.83
N VAL A 179 5.68 20.07 -2.56
CA VAL A 179 5.88 20.09 -4.03
C VAL A 179 7.28 19.58 -4.40
N VAL A 180 8.32 19.96 -3.66
CA VAL A 180 9.69 19.47 -3.87
C VAL A 180 9.77 17.96 -3.66
N LEU A 181 9.19 17.42 -2.58
CA LEU A 181 9.19 15.98 -2.29
C LEU A 181 8.43 15.19 -3.36
N ILE A 182 7.27 15.67 -3.80
CA ILE A 182 6.53 15.09 -4.93
C ILE A 182 7.38 15.13 -6.20
N GLY A 183 8.05 16.26 -6.48
CA GLY A 183 8.95 16.40 -7.62
C GLY A 183 10.10 15.40 -7.61
N VAL A 184 10.72 15.15 -6.45
CA VAL A 184 11.76 14.12 -6.28
C VAL A 184 11.21 12.73 -6.57
N TYR A 185 10.01 12.40 -6.05
CA TYR A 185 9.38 11.11 -6.32
C TYR A 185 9.03 10.94 -7.80
N LEU A 186 8.46 11.96 -8.45
CA LEU A 186 8.17 11.93 -9.88
C LEU A 186 9.44 11.82 -10.73
N ALA A 187 10.53 12.47 -10.33
CA ALA A 187 11.83 12.31 -10.99
C ALA A 187 12.37 10.88 -10.84
N TYR A 188 12.25 10.28 -9.64
CA TYR A 188 12.58 8.87 -9.43
C TYR A 188 11.76 7.96 -10.34
N LEU A 189 10.44 8.12 -10.38
CA LEU A 189 9.57 7.33 -11.25
C LEU A 189 9.99 7.48 -12.72
N TRP A 190 10.26 8.70 -13.18
CA TRP A 190 10.66 8.95 -14.55
C TRP A 190 12.01 8.29 -14.89
N ILE A 191 13.01 8.40 -14.02
CA ILE A 191 14.33 7.78 -14.26
C ILE A 191 14.22 6.25 -14.19
N SER A 192 13.51 5.72 -13.20
CA SER A 192 13.26 4.27 -13.05
C SER A 192 12.51 3.72 -14.28
N SER A 193 11.60 4.51 -14.86
CA SER A 193 10.88 4.19 -16.10
C SER A 193 11.76 4.17 -17.37
N THR A 194 13.07 4.32 -17.26
CA THR A 194 13.98 4.17 -18.43
C THR A 194 14.80 2.89 -18.39
N GLY A 195 14.67 2.09 -17.32
CA GLY A 195 15.29 0.77 -17.20
C GLY A 195 14.65 -0.27 -18.12
N GLU A 196 15.41 -1.31 -18.45
CA GLU A 196 14.87 -2.50 -19.12
C GLU A 196 13.88 -3.20 -18.18
N SER A 197 12.73 -3.60 -18.72
CA SER A 197 11.75 -4.39 -17.97
C SER A 197 11.94 -5.84 -18.29
N GLU A 198 12.15 -6.65 -17.26
CA GLU A 198 12.05 -8.11 -17.37
C GLU A 198 10.57 -8.51 -17.46
N GLU A 199 10.29 -9.66 -18.07
CA GLU A 199 8.94 -10.21 -18.05
C GLU A 199 8.59 -10.67 -16.61
N PRO A 200 7.39 -10.36 -16.09
CA PRO A 200 7.03 -10.69 -14.73
C PRO A 200 6.95 -12.21 -14.52
N GLU A 201 7.67 -12.72 -13.53
CA GLU A 201 7.55 -14.12 -13.10
C GLU A 201 6.27 -14.32 -12.27
N LEU A 202 5.15 -14.59 -12.95
CA LEU A 202 3.87 -14.77 -12.28
C LEU A 202 3.80 -16.10 -11.51
N ILE A 203 3.33 -16.04 -10.26
CA ILE A 203 3.14 -17.22 -9.40
C ILE A 203 1.70 -17.23 -8.85
N GLY A 204 1.17 -18.43 -8.61
CA GLY A 204 -0.10 -18.59 -7.87
C GLY A 204 -1.32 -17.96 -8.56
N VAL A 205 -2.01 -17.06 -7.84
CA VAL A 205 -3.23 -16.39 -8.34
C VAL A 205 -2.91 -15.55 -9.59
N ALA A 206 -1.82 -14.79 -9.57
CA ALA A 206 -1.42 -13.96 -10.69
C ALA A 206 -1.14 -14.81 -11.94
N LEU A 207 -0.47 -15.96 -11.80
CA LEU A 207 -0.22 -16.86 -12.94
C LEU A 207 -1.53 -17.38 -13.58
N VAL A 208 -2.49 -17.79 -12.75
CA VAL A 208 -3.77 -18.31 -13.24
C VAL A 208 -4.54 -17.23 -14.01
N ILE A 209 -4.61 -16.00 -13.49
CA ILE A 209 -5.27 -14.90 -14.18
C ILE A 209 -4.48 -14.48 -15.42
N GLY A 210 -3.15 -14.47 -15.33
CA GLY A 210 -2.26 -14.11 -16.42
C GLY A 210 -2.37 -15.04 -17.63
N SER A 211 -2.65 -16.32 -17.38
CA SER A 211 -2.88 -17.34 -18.41
C SER A 211 -4.22 -17.21 -19.16
N LEU A 212 -5.14 -16.34 -18.72
CA LEU A 212 -6.42 -16.13 -19.39
C LEU A 212 -6.25 -15.43 -20.75
N PRO A 213 -7.18 -15.62 -21.71
CA PRO A 213 -7.23 -14.82 -22.92
C PRO A 213 -7.28 -13.32 -22.60
N VAL A 214 -6.55 -12.50 -23.37
CA VAL A 214 -6.29 -11.07 -23.10
C VAL A 214 -7.54 -10.31 -22.62
N ALA A 215 -8.67 -10.45 -23.30
CA ALA A 215 -9.90 -9.76 -22.93
C ALA A 215 -10.42 -10.16 -21.54
N ARG A 216 -10.39 -11.46 -21.21
CA ARG A 216 -10.82 -11.98 -19.90
C ARG A 216 -9.84 -11.62 -18.80
N ARG A 217 -8.54 -11.68 -19.09
CA ARG A 217 -7.48 -11.24 -18.18
C ARG A 217 -7.68 -9.78 -17.77
N ARG A 218 -7.74 -8.87 -18.76
CA ARG A 218 -7.92 -7.44 -18.52
C ARG A 218 -9.21 -7.13 -17.78
N ALA A 219 -10.32 -7.77 -18.15
CA ALA A 219 -11.59 -7.60 -17.44
C ALA A 219 -11.48 -8.05 -15.97
N THR A 220 -10.82 -9.18 -15.71
CA THR A 220 -10.61 -9.70 -14.33
C THR A 220 -9.76 -8.76 -13.51
N VAL A 221 -8.63 -8.29 -14.06
CA VAL A 221 -7.72 -7.33 -13.41
C VAL A 221 -8.45 -6.02 -13.08
N VAL A 222 -9.21 -5.45 -14.03
CA VAL A 222 -9.98 -4.23 -13.80
C VAL A 222 -11.03 -4.43 -12.71
N LEU A 223 -11.76 -5.55 -12.72
CA LEU A 223 -12.74 -5.86 -11.67
C LEU A 223 -12.08 -6.02 -10.30
N MET A 224 -10.91 -6.65 -10.23
CA MET A 224 -10.16 -6.80 -8.98
C MET A 224 -9.69 -5.44 -8.44
N PHE A 225 -9.16 -4.57 -9.30
CA PHE A 225 -8.79 -3.21 -8.90
C PHE A 225 -9.99 -2.41 -8.40
N LEU A 226 -11.10 -2.39 -9.14
CA LEU A 226 -12.30 -1.66 -8.75
C LEU A 226 -12.88 -2.18 -7.43
N TYR A 227 -12.94 -3.51 -7.26
CA TYR A 227 -13.43 -4.11 -6.03
C TYR A 227 -12.52 -3.81 -4.85
N ALA A 228 -11.22 -4.02 -4.98
CA ALA A 228 -10.24 -3.76 -3.93
C ALA A 228 -10.23 -2.27 -3.53
N ALA A 229 -10.19 -1.37 -4.51
CA ALA A 229 -10.23 0.06 -4.26
C ALA A 229 -11.53 0.47 -3.57
N ALA A 230 -12.69 -0.05 -4.01
CA ALA A 230 -13.97 0.24 -3.36
C ALA A 230 -13.98 -0.21 -1.90
N VAL A 231 -13.51 -1.43 -1.60
CA VAL A 231 -13.43 -1.94 -0.23
C VAL A 231 -12.50 -1.07 0.63
N ILE A 232 -11.29 -0.77 0.13
CA ILE A 232 -10.30 0.03 0.86
C ILE A 232 -10.86 1.43 1.16
N LEU A 233 -11.44 2.11 0.17
CA LEU A 233 -12.02 3.44 0.34
C LEU A 233 -13.21 3.45 1.31
N LEU A 234 -14.07 2.43 1.26
CA LEU A 234 -15.21 2.32 2.18
C LEU A 234 -14.79 2.00 3.62
N ALA A 235 -13.68 1.27 3.79
CA ALA A 235 -13.21 0.79 5.08
C ALA A 235 -12.24 1.77 5.78
N ALA A 236 -11.51 2.60 5.04
CA ALA A 236 -10.40 3.40 5.59
C ALA A 236 -10.83 4.37 6.70
N GLU A 237 -11.83 5.21 6.45
CA GLU A 237 -12.32 6.18 7.45
C GLU A 237 -12.80 5.51 8.75
N PRO A 238 -13.75 4.55 8.72
CA PRO A 238 -14.20 3.92 9.96
C PRO A 238 -13.13 3.02 10.61
N PHE A 239 -12.15 2.52 9.85
CA PHE A 239 -10.99 1.85 10.41
C PHE A 239 -10.12 2.80 11.23
N VAL A 240 -9.81 3.98 10.69
CA VAL A 240 -8.99 5.01 11.36
C VAL A 240 -9.68 5.49 12.63
N HIS A 241 -10.96 5.88 12.54
CA HIS A 241 -11.71 6.35 13.70
C HIS A 241 -11.87 5.24 14.75
N GLY A 242 -12.17 4.01 14.33
CA GLY A 242 -12.27 2.86 15.22
C GLY A 242 -10.96 2.54 15.95
N LEU A 243 -9.80 2.70 15.31
CA LEU A 243 -8.49 2.53 15.96
C LEU A 243 -8.22 3.62 17.00
N VAL A 244 -8.56 4.88 16.71
CA VAL A 244 -8.38 5.99 17.64
C VAL A 244 -9.29 5.81 18.87
N GLU A 245 -10.56 5.46 18.66
CA GLU A 245 -11.50 5.15 19.74
C GLU A 245 -11.03 3.96 20.58
N THR A 246 -10.58 2.89 19.92
CA THR A 246 -10.02 1.71 20.59
C THR A 246 -8.81 2.08 21.45
N GLY A 247 -7.87 2.89 20.93
CA GLY A 247 -6.71 3.35 21.68
C GLY A 247 -7.13 4.11 22.95
N ALA A 248 -8.08 5.03 22.81
CA ALA A 248 -8.62 5.81 23.92
C ALA A 248 -9.29 4.92 24.99
N GLU A 249 -10.06 3.89 24.60
CA GLU A 249 -10.67 2.94 25.53
C GLU A 249 -9.64 2.14 26.33
N PHE A 250 -8.51 1.78 25.71
CA PHE A 250 -7.42 1.07 26.38
C PHE A 250 -6.43 1.99 27.11
N GLY A 251 -6.61 3.31 27.06
CA GLY A 251 -5.68 4.28 27.62
C GLY A 251 -4.31 4.26 26.93
N ILE A 252 -4.30 3.92 25.64
CA ILE A 252 -3.12 3.94 24.77
C ILE A 252 -3.15 5.27 24.01
N ASP A 253 -2.05 6.01 24.10
CA ASP A 253 -1.80 7.26 23.37
C ASP A 253 -1.58 7.01 21.87
#